data_AF-A0A496TI09-F1
#
_entry.id   AF-A0A496TI09-F1
#
_cell.length_a   1.000
_cell.length_b   1.000
_cell.length_c   1.000
_cell.angle_alpha   90.00
_cell.angle_beta   90.00
_cell.angle_gamma   90.00
#
_symmetry.space_group_name_H-M   'P 1'
#
loop_
_entity.id
_entity.type
_entity.pdbx_description
1 polymer ?
#
loop_
_entity_poly.entity_id
_entity_poly.type
_entity_poly.pdbx_seq_one_letter_code
_entity_poly.pdbx_strand_id
1 'polypeptide(L)'
;MAYSIWGFGTGFRSDTSLLPDGTFIATKWITFFYFPIIPLRSYRVKYLGSSSEFHFTGFSSTSEYQIIQKIPWEMRGNVKYLWNILAIIALFMAINLLVK
;
A
#
# COMPACT_ATOMS: atom_id res chain seq x y z
N MET A 1 -1.30 11.41 -6.16
CA MET A 1 -1.87 10.40 -7.07
C MET A 1 -1.18 9.06 -6.85
N ALA A 2 -1.98 8.03 -6.58
CA ALA A 2 -1.59 6.63 -6.65
C ALA A 2 -2.22 6.04 -7.91
N TYR A 3 -1.49 5.18 -8.61
CA TYR A 3 -1.88 4.63 -9.90
C TYR A 3 -1.38 3.19 -9.98
N SER A 4 -2.26 2.27 -10.35
CA SER A 4 -1.89 0.87 -10.59
C SER A 4 -2.60 0.32 -11.83
N ILE A 5 -1.86 -0.39 -12.68
CA ILE A 5 -2.38 -1.17 -13.81
C ILE A 5 -1.98 -2.63 -13.56
N TRP A 6 -2.92 -3.59 -13.65
CA TRP A 6 -2.63 -5.01 -13.41
C TRP A 6 -1.97 -5.30 -12.04
N GLY A 7 -2.17 -4.42 -11.06
CA GLY A 7 -1.53 -4.54 -9.75
C GLY A 7 -0.06 -4.09 -9.72
N PHE A 8 0.46 -3.53 -10.80
CA PHE A 8 1.76 -2.87 -10.86
C PHE A 8 1.59 -1.36 -10.80
N GLY A 9 2.35 -0.69 -9.94
CA GLY A 9 2.34 0.77 -9.88
C GLY A 9 2.68 1.31 -8.51
N THR A 10 1.95 2.33 -8.06
CA THR A 10 2.13 2.90 -6.74
C THR A 10 0.80 3.09 -6.01
N GLY A 11 0.81 2.79 -4.72
CA GLY A 11 -0.36 2.91 -3.84
C GLY A 11 -0.05 3.68 -2.57
N PHE A 12 -1.04 4.37 -2.00
CA PHE A 12 -0.94 4.86 -0.63
C PHE A 12 -1.56 3.84 0.32
N ARG A 13 -0.85 3.53 1.40
CA ARG A 13 -1.33 2.67 2.47
C ARG A 13 -1.25 3.44 3.78
N SER A 14 -2.37 3.54 4.49
CA SER A 14 -2.41 4.06 5.85
C SER A 14 -2.31 2.92 6.86
N ASP A 15 -1.50 3.12 7.89
CA ASP A 15 -1.51 2.28 9.10
C ASP A 15 -2.13 3.03 10.30
N THR A 16 -2.66 4.24 10.09
CA THR A 16 -3.19 5.11 11.16
C THR A 16 -4.64 5.53 10.88
N SER A 17 -5.40 5.71 11.96
CA SER A 17 -6.76 6.26 11.96
C SER A 17 -6.82 7.66 11.37
N LEU A 18 -8.00 8.08 10.91
CA LEU A 18 -8.24 9.47 10.52
C LEU A 18 -7.99 10.41 11.71
N LEU A 19 -7.25 11.48 11.47
CA LEU A 19 -7.08 12.58 12.38
C LEU A 19 -8.36 13.45 12.41
N PRO A 20 -8.56 14.26 13.46
CA PRO A 20 -9.75 15.12 13.61
C PRO A 20 -9.98 16.12 12.47
N ASP A 21 -8.93 16.46 11.71
CA ASP A 21 -9.00 17.34 10.54
C ASP A 21 -9.36 16.60 9.24
N GLY A 22 -9.70 15.31 9.33
CA GLY A 22 -10.05 14.46 8.20
C GLY A 22 -8.85 14.04 7.36
N THR A 23 -7.63 14.21 7.89
CA THR A 23 -6.38 13.79 7.22
C THR A 23 -5.87 12.51 7.86
N PHE A 24 -4.96 11.80 7.20
CA PHE A 24 -4.32 10.63 7.78
C PHE A 24 -2.90 10.44 7.27
N ILE A 25 -2.13 9.64 7.99
CA ILE A 25 -0.77 9.33 7.64
C ILE A 25 -0.75 8.10 6.73
N ALA A 26 -0.25 8.25 5.51
CA ALA A 26 -0.10 7.17 4.56
C ALA A 26 1.32 7.10 3.99
N THR A 27 1.83 5.87 3.88
CA THR A 27 3.05 5.58 3.16
C THR A 27 2.73 5.32 1.70
N LYS A 28 3.48 5.95 0.79
CA LYS A 28 3.46 5.60 -0.63
C LYS A 28 4.32 4.36 -0.85
N TRP A 29 3.79 3.36 -1.53
CA TRP A 29 4.45 2.10 -1.85
C TRP A 29 4.56 1.92 -3.36
N ILE A 30 5.58 1.21 -3.81
CA ILE A 30 5.57 0.51 -5.09
C ILE A 30 4.81 -0.79 -4.90
N THR A 31 3.81 -0.99 -5.74
CA THR A 31 2.94 -2.16 -5.76
C THR A 31 3.36 -3.08 -6.91
N PHE A 32 3.42 -4.38 -6.63
CA PHE A 32 3.74 -5.43 -7.59
C PHE A 32 2.79 -6.60 -7.35
N PHE A 33 2.12 -7.08 -8.40
CA PHE A 33 1.02 -8.05 -8.27
C PHE A 33 0.00 -7.70 -7.18
N TYR A 34 -0.41 -6.43 -7.08
CA TYR A 34 -1.35 -5.90 -6.07
C TYR A 34 -0.82 -5.87 -4.62
N PHE A 35 0.40 -6.36 -4.37
CA PHE A 35 1.04 -6.27 -3.07
C PHE A 35 1.96 -5.05 -3.00
N PRO A 36 1.81 -4.15 -2.02
CA PRO A 36 2.82 -3.13 -1.77
C PRO A 36 4.10 -3.81 -1.25
N ILE A 37 5.22 -3.61 -1.95
CA ILE A 37 6.49 -4.28 -1.64
C ILE A 37 7.52 -3.28 -1.12
N ILE A 38 7.74 -2.20 -1.86
CA ILE A 38 8.79 -1.24 -1.54
C ILE A 38 8.11 0.01 -0.99
N PRO A 39 8.28 0.31 0.30
CA PRO A 39 7.79 1.57 0.82
C PRO A 39 8.72 2.67 0.28
N LEU A 40 8.17 3.81 -0.14
CA LEU A 40 8.93 4.95 -0.67
C LEU A 40 9.08 6.09 0.32
N ARG A 41 7.96 6.70 0.72
CA ARG A 41 7.94 7.80 1.69
C ARG A 41 6.58 7.92 2.38
N SER A 42 6.57 8.40 3.61
CA SER A 42 5.34 8.65 4.38
C SER A 42 4.89 10.10 4.23
N TYR A 43 3.58 10.30 4.14
CA TYR A 43 2.94 11.59 3.91
C TYR A 43 1.71 11.71 4.79
N ARG A 44 1.41 12.93 5.22
CA ARG A 44 0.07 13.29 5.68
C ARG A 44 -0.76 13.64 4.46
N VAL A 45 -1.81 12.87 4.23
CA VAL A 45 -2.65 12.99 3.04
C VAL A 45 -4.11 13.18 3.43
N LYS A 46 -4.86 13.78 2.51
CA LYS A 46 -6.33 13.80 2.54
C LYS A 46 -6.83 13.04 1.32
N TYR A 47 -7.75 12.11 1.54
CA TYR A 47 -8.38 11.38 0.44
C TYR A 47 -9.36 12.31 -0.28
N LEU A 48 -9.19 12.44 -1.59
CA LEU A 48 -10.05 13.28 -2.45
C LEU A 48 -11.05 12.44 -3.26
N GLY A 49 -10.79 11.14 -3.41
CA GLY A 49 -11.62 10.23 -4.18
C GLY A 49 -10.78 9.13 -4.83
N SER A 50 -11.45 8.14 -5.39
CA SER A 50 -10.81 7.12 -6.22
C SER A 50 -11.69 6.84 -7.40
N SER A 51 -11.08 6.80 -8.58
CA SER A 51 -11.68 6.23 -9.78
C SER A 51 -11.06 4.86 -10.01
N SER A 52 -11.91 3.86 -10.13
CA SER A 52 -11.52 2.52 -10.58
C SER A 52 -12.17 2.28 -11.93
N GLU A 53 -11.35 2.02 -12.94
CA GLU A 53 -11.82 1.75 -14.29
C GLU A 53 -11.48 0.32 -14.67
N PHE A 54 -12.46 -0.39 -15.20
CA PHE A 54 -12.28 -1.70 -15.80
C PHE A 54 -12.03 -1.52 -17.30
N HIS A 55 -10.85 -1.91 -17.75
CA HIS A 55 -10.48 -1.90 -19.17
C HIS A 55 -10.48 -3.34 -19.69
N PHE A 56 -10.71 -3.54 -20.99
CA PHE A 56 -10.59 -4.87 -21.64
C PHE A 56 -9.21 -5.50 -21.40
N THR A 57 -8.21 -4.64 -21.19
CA THR A 57 -6.84 -4.98 -20.86
C THR A 57 -6.57 -4.89 -19.35
N GLY A 58 -7.54 -5.05 -18.43
CA GLY A 58 -7.31 -5.20 -16.99
C GLY A 58 -7.92 -4.13 -16.07
N PHE A 59 -7.66 -4.24 -14.76
CA PHE A 59 -8.11 -3.27 -13.75
C PHE A 59 -7.09 -2.14 -13.58
N SER A 60 -7.56 -0.90 -13.75
CA SER A 60 -6.83 0.32 -13.41
C SER A 60 -7.49 0.98 -12.21
N SER A 61 -6.69 1.37 -11.22
CA SER A 61 -7.17 2.15 -10.08
C SER A 61 -6.31 3.39 -9.91
N THR A 62 -6.98 4.54 -9.90
CA THR A 62 -6.37 5.84 -9.63
C THR A 62 -7.02 6.40 -8.38
N SER A 63 -6.23 6.57 -7.33
CA SER A 63 -6.69 7.22 -6.11
C SER A 63 -6.07 8.61 -6.01
N GLU A 64 -6.94 9.60 -5.87
CA GLU A 64 -6.58 10.98 -5.69
C GLU A 64 -6.40 11.28 -4.20
N TYR A 65 -5.19 11.71 -3.87
CA TYR A 65 -4.79 12.11 -2.54
C TYR A 65 -4.14 13.48 -2.62
N GLN A 66 -4.60 14.39 -1.77
CA GLN A 66 -3.92 15.65 -1.54
C GLN A 66 -2.80 15.42 -0.53
N ILE A 67 -1.56 15.73 -0.92
CA ILE A 67 -0.42 15.69 0.01
C ILE A 67 -0.41 17.00 0.79
N ILE A 68 -0.70 16.93 2.08
CA ILE A 68 -0.69 18.10 2.97
C ILE A 68 0.71 18.33 3.51
N GLN A 69 1.38 17.27 3.95
CA GLN A 69 2.69 17.37 4.56
C GLN A 69 3.53 16.14 4.26
N LYS A 70 4.84 16.36 4.04
CA LYS A 70 5.84 15.28 4.06
C LYS A 70 6.21 15.03 5.51
N ILE A 71 6.07 13.80 5.98
CA ILE A 71 6.43 13.43 7.35
C ILE A 71 7.71 12.61 7.37
N PRO A 72 8.40 12.52 8.53
CA PRO A 72 9.44 11.54 8.74
C PRO A 72 8.93 10.14 8.44
N TRP A 73 9.87 9.27 8.09
CA TRP A 73 9.54 7.91 7.71
C TRP A 73 8.92 7.13 8.88
N GLU A 74 7.67 6.68 8.71
CA GLU A 74 6.97 5.86 9.72
C GLU A 74 7.49 4.42 9.69
N MET A 75 8.59 4.16 10.40
CA MET A 75 9.26 2.86 10.42
C MET A 75 8.39 1.76 11.03
N ARG A 76 7.66 2.06 12.11
CA ARG A 76 7.01 1.03 12.94
C ARG A 76 5.90 0.28 12.20
N GLY A 77 5.05 1.00 11.47
CA GLY A 77 3.96 0.38 10.68
C GLY A 77 4.50 -0.41 9.49
N ASN A 78 5.36 0.24 8.69
CA ASN A 78 5.94 -0.35 7.48
C ASN A 78 6.75 -1.63 7.77
N VAL A 79 7.54 -1.65 8.85
CA VAL A 79 8.35 -2.82 9.24
C VAL A 79 7.47 -3.99 9.69
N LYS A 80 6.43 -3.74 10.50
CA LYS A 80 5.47 -4.78 10.90
C LYS A 80 4.80 -5.42 9.69
N TYR A 81 4.42 -4.61 8.70
CA TYR A 81 3.82 -5.11 7.48
C TYR A 81 4.76 -6.03 6.69
N LEU A 82 6.02 -5.62 6.51
CA LEU A 82 7.03 -6.46 5.83
C LEU A 82 7.28 -7.78 6.57
N TRP A 83 7.35 -7.75 7.91
CA TRP A 83 7.47 -8.97 8.71
C TRP A 83 6.26 -9.91 8.55
N ASN A 84 5.04 -9.37 8.50
CA ASN A 84 3.85 -10.17 8.25
C ASN A 84 3.89 -10.84 6.87
N ILE A 85 4.36 -10.15 5.82
CA ILE A 85 4.54 -10.76 4.50
C ILE A 85 5.54 -11.93 4.59
N LEU A 86 6.69 -11.70 5.21
CA LEU A 86 7.73 -12.73 5.36
C LEU A 86 7.22 -13.94 6.15
N ALA A 87 6.44 -13.72 7.21
CA ALA A 87 5.83 -14.79 8.00
C ALA A 87 4.84 -15.63 7.18
N ILE A 88 4.01 -15.01 6.34
CA ILE A 88 3.09 -15.72 5.44
C ILE A 88 3.85 -16.56 4.42
N ILE A 89 4.91 -15.98 3.82
CA ILE A 89 5.77 -16.69 2.87
C ILE A 89 6.45 -17.90 3.53
N ALA A 90 7.00 -17.73 4.73
CA ALA A 90 7.63 -18.80 5.50
C ALA A 90 6.64 -19.91 5.88
N LEU A 91 5.43 -19.54 6.32
CA LEU A 91 4.36 -20.48 6.63
C LEU A 91 3.96 -21.30 5.39
N PHE A 92 3.81 -20.64 4.24
CA PHE A 92 3.48 -21.31 2.98
C PHE A 92 4.57 -22.30 2.55
N MET A 93 5.85 -21.92 2.69
CA MET A 93 6.97 -22.83 2.44
C MET A 93 6.98 -24.02 3.40
N ALA A 94 6.74 -23.79 4.70
CA ALA A 94 6.68 -24.84 5.70
C ALA A 94 5.56 -25.86 5.40
N ILE A 95 4.37 -25.39 5.00
CA ILE A 95 3.26 -26.26 4.60
C ILE A 95 3.66 -27.10 3.38
N ASN A 96 4.28 -26.49 2.36
CA ASN A 96 4.72 -27.23 1.16
C ASN A 96 5.79 -28.28 1.47
N LEU A 97 6.62 -28.07 2.49
CA LEU A 97 7.59 -29.05 2.94
C LEU A 97 6.95 -30.22 3.72
N LEU A 98 5.85 -29.98 4.42
CA LEU A 98 5.12 -31.00 5.19
C LEU A 98 4.18 -31.86 4.34
N VAL A 99 3.75 -31.36 3.18
CA VAL A 99 2.86 -32.07 2.25
C VAL A 99 3.64 -32.93 1.24
N LYS A 100 4.98 -32.84 1.24
CA LYS A 100 5.89 -33.73 0.50
C LYS A 100 6.31 -34.92 1.35
#